data_AF-A0A2T4DUP0-F1
#
_entry.id   AF-A0A2T4DUP0-F1
#
_cell.length_a   1.000
_cell.length_b   1.000
_cell.length_c   1.000
_cell.angle_alpha   90.00
_cell.angle_beta   90.00
_cell.angle_gamma   90.00
#
_symmetry.space_group_name_H-M   'P 1'
#
loop_
_entity.id
_entity.type
_entity.pdbx_description
1 polymer ?
#
loop_
_entity_poly.entity_id
_entity_poly.type
_entity_poly.pdbx_seq_one_letter_code
_entity_poly.pdbx_strand_id
1 'polypeptide(L)'
;MSFVASLLCVAASAFAQDNISPQRKQAIDSLALEKVRDLSKYISIIGDKETAYSEATRVMERAGELFAPDSEMGVSSLTTEEITYYKVQEYFQRLMALNYDKVKIDWYDIHYISDLEKQPDGKYVGVVTVYQRFEGTSEDGLSYKDTTKKDITIYVEKKKTQIAGRTIEFWDVMLGDIRVTETSA
;
A
#
# COMPACT_ATOMS: atom_id res chain seq x y z
N MET A 1 -0.74 25.50 69.72
CA MET A 1 -0.93 25.74 68.28
C MET A 1 -0.22 24.65 67.53
N SER A 2 -0.94 23.61 67.09
CA SER A 2 -0.38 22.48 66.34
C SER A 2 -0.78 22.64 64.88
N PHE A 3 0.18 22.86 64.00
CA PHE A 3 -0.03 22.94 62.55
C PHE A 3 0.14 21.53 61.96
N VAL A 4 -0.98 20.93 61.55
CA VAL A 4 -0.98 19.67 60.79
C VAL A 4 -0.79 20.03 59.32
N ALA A 5 0.34 19.63 58.74
CA ALA A 5 0.62 19.77 57.32
C ALA A 5 0.01 18.57 56.57
N SER A 6 -1.11 18.79 55.87
CA SER A 6 -1.67 17.82 54.94
C SER A 6 -0.80 17.74 53.69
N LEU A 7 -0.18 16.58 53.47
CA LEU A 7 0.55 16.25 52.25
C LEU A 7 -0.47 15.85 51.17
N LEU A 8 -0.70 16.74 50.20
CA LEU A 8 -1.56 16.48 49.06
C LEU A 8 -0.77 15.65 48.02
N CYS A 9 -1.03 14.34 47.95
CA CYS A 9 -0.54 13.49 46.88
C CYS A 9 -1.25 13.86 45.58
N VAL A 10 -0.60 14.67 44.74
CA VAL A 10 -1.03 14.88 43.35
C VAL A 10 -0.70 13.60 42.58
N ALA A 11 -1.72 12.77 42.35
CA ALA A 11 -1.63 11.68 41.39
C ALA A 11 -1.47 12.29 40.00
N ALA A 12 -0.24 12.28 39.48
CA ALA A 12 0.01 12.59 38.09
C ALA A 12 -0.56 11.45 37.23
N SER A 13 -1.77 11.67 36.70
CA SER A 13 -2.30 10.85 35.61
C SER A 13 -1.35 11.00 34.42
N ALA A 14 -0.50 10.00 34.20
CA ALA A 14 0.28 9.89 32.98
C ALA A 14 -0.71 9.69 31.81
N PHE A 15 -1.05 10.76 31.11
CA PHE A 15 -1.74 10.68 29.84
C PHE A 15 -0.85 9.84 28.90
N ALA A 16 -1.31 8.65 28.57
CA ALA A 16 -0.70 7.82 27.53
C ALA A 16 -0.58 8.67 26.27
N GLN A 17 0.64 8.97 25.84
CA GLN A 17 0.89 9.72 24.62
C GLN A 17 0.46 8.84 23.44
N ASP A 18 -0.76 9.08 22.97
CA ASP A 18 -1.45 8.34 21.92
C ASP A 18 -1.01 8.77 20.50
N ASN A 19 0.14 9.45 20.41
CA ASN A 19 0.74 9.99 19.19
C ASN A 19 1.98 9.17 18.79
N ILE A 20 2.08 8.87 17.50
CA ILE A 20 3.26 8.22 16.90
C ILE A 20 4.46 9.15 17.07
N SER A 21 5.54 8.68 17.70
CA SER A 21 6.77 9.46 17.83
C SER A 21 7.39 9.74 16.46
N PRO A 22 8.15 10.83 16.26
CA PRO A 22 8.75 11.17 14.96
C PRO A 22 9.59 10.03 14.35
N GLN A 23 10.38 9.35 15.18
CA GLN A 23 11.20 8.21 14.73
C GLN A 23 10.34 7.02 14.30
N ARG A 24 9.22 6.78 14.98
CA ARG A 24 8.27 5.74 14.58
C ARG A 24 7.55 6.10 13.30
N LYS A 25 7.16 7.37 13.12
CA LYS A 25 6.56 7.87 11.88
C LYS A 25 7.52 7.61 10.71
N GLN A 26 8.79 7.99 10.83
CA GLN A 26 9.79 7.74 9.80
C GLN A 26 9.98 6.24 9.46
N ALA A 27 9.95 5.36 10.46
CA ALA A 27 10.04 3.92 10.24
C ALA A 27 8.79 3.37 9.52
N ILE A 28 7.60 3.85 9.89
CA ILE A 28 6.33 3.50 9.23
C ILE A 28 6.34 4.00 7.79
N ASP A 29 6.80 5.23 7.56
CA ASP A 29 6.90 5.82 6.23
C ASP A 29 7.85 5.00 5.34
N SER A 30 8.99 4.58 5.89
CA SER A 30 9.94 3.71 5.19
C SER A 30 9.33 2.36 4.82
N LEU A 31 8.59 1.75 5.75
CA LEU A 31 7.93 0.46 5.55
C LEU A 31 6.80 0.56 4.50
N ALA A 32 6.02 1.64 4.51
CA ALA A 32 5.00 1.89 3.49
C ALA A 32 5.62 2.03 2.10
N LEU A 33 6.71 2.82 1.97
CA LEU A 33 7.43 2.95 0.70
C LEU A 33 8.05 1.63 0.24
N GLU A 34 8.56 0.80 1.16
CA GLU A 34 9.07 -0.53 0.85
C GLU A 34 7.98 -1.44 0.27
N LYS A 35 6.80 -1.48 0.90
CA LYS A 35 5.66 -2.26 0.40
C LYS A 35 5.19 -1.80 -0.99
N VAL A 36 5.19 -0.50 -1.25
CA VAL A 36 4.86 0.04 -2.58
C VAL A 36 5.91 -0.38 -3.63
N ARG A 37 7.20 -0.39 -3.26
CA ARG A 37 8.26 -0.90 -4.14
C ARG A 37 8.17 -2.40 -4.37
N ASP A 38 7.79 -3.17 -3.36
CA ASP A 38 7.61 -4.62 -3.51
C ASP A 38 6.39 -4.93 -4.37
N LEU A 39 5.28 -4.20 -4.20
CA LEU A 39 4.13 -4.29 -5.10
C LEU A 39 4.52 -4.01 -6.55
N SER A 40 5.33 -2.97 -6.80
CA SER A 40 5.83 -2.67 -8.15
C SER A 40 6.58 -3.86 -8.76
N LYS A 41 7.50 -4.48 -8.01
CA LYS A 41 8.23 -5.68 -8.46
C LYS A 41 7.28 -6.83 -8.75
N TYR A 42 6.30 -7.06 -7.88
CA TYR A 42 5.33 -8.14 -8.06
C TYR A 42 4.46 -7.93 -9.28
N ILE A 43 3.92 -6.73 -9.50
CA ILE A 43 3.12 -6.41 -10.70
C ILE A 43 3.94 -6.61 -11.97
N SER A 44 5.22 -6.19 -11.97
CA SER A 44 6.12 -6.43 -13.09
C SER A 44 6.27 -7.93 -13.41
N ILE A 45 6.52 -8.76 -12.38
CA ILE A 45 6.66 -10.22 -12.56
C ILE A 45 5.34 -10.88 -13.00
N ILE A 46 4.21 -10.48 -12.42
CA ILE A 46 2.87 -11.04 -12.75
C ILE A 46 2.46 -10.69 -14.18
N GLY A 47 2.79 -9.48 -14.65
CA GLY A 47 2.46 -9.02 -15.99
C GLY A 47 3.41 -9.51 -17.09
N ASP A 48 4.63 -9.89 -16.72
CA ASP A 48 5.64 -10.38 -17.67
C ASP A 48 5.20 -11.71 -18.29
N LYS A 49 5.14 -11.73 -19.62
CA LYS A 49 4.71 -12.89 -20.43
C LYS A 49 5.76 -13.99 -20.50
N GLU A 50 7.00 -13.71 -20.10
CA GLU A 50 8.06 -14.69 -19.99
C GLU A 50 8.04 -15.41 -18.61
N THR A 51 7.32 -14.87 -17.62
CA THR A 51 7.19 -15.51 -16.30
C THR A 51 6.35 -16.79 -16.38
N ALA A 52 6.87 -17.89 -15.82
CA ALA A 52 6.13 -19.14 -15.76
C ALA A 52 4.83 -19.00 -14.95
N TYR A 53 3.72 -19.57 -15.42
CA TYR A 53 2.40 -19.44 -14.79
C TYR A 53 2.38 -19.78 -13.29
N SER A 54 3.10 -20.84 -12.89
CA SER A 54 3.21 -21.24 -11.48
C SER A 54 3.97 -20.22 -10.63
N GLU A 55 4.97 -19.56 -11.20
CA GLU A 55 5.68 -18.46 -10.55
C GLU A 55 4.81 -17.21 -10.45
N ALA A 56 4.14 -16.80 -11.53
CA ALA A 56 3.23 -15.66 -11.53
C ALA A 56 2.12 -15.85 -10.47
N THR A 57 1.56 -17.07 -10.37
CA THR A 57 0.54 -17.40 -9.36
C THR A 57 1.09 -17.29 -7.93
N ARG A 58 2.29 -17.82 -7.67
CA ARG A 58 2.95 -17.70 -6.35
C ARG A 58 3.25 -16.24 -5.99
N VAL A 59 3.64 -15.42 -6.97
CA VAL A 59 3.92 -13.99 -6.76
C VAL A 59 2.62 -13.22 -6.54
N MET A 60 1.55 -13.57 -7.26
CA MET A 60 0.21 -13.01 -7.06
C MET A 60 -0.29 -13.23 -5.62
N GLU A 61 -0.10 -14.41 -5.04
CA GLU A 61 -0.46 -14.69 -3.64
C GLU A 61 0.29 -13.75 -2.68
N ARG A 62 1.61 -13.62 -2.83
CA ARG A 62 2.44 -12.72 -2.02
C ARG A 62 2.10 -11.25 -2.20
N ALA A 63 1.74 -10.85 -3.42
CA ALA A 63 1.29 -9.50 -3.70
C ALA A 63 -0.04 -9.20 -3.00
N GLY A 64 -0.96 -10.18 -2.97
CA GLY A 64 -2.22 -10.07 -2.24
C GLY A 64 -2.04 -9.86 -0.74
N GLU A 65 -1.03 -10.47 -0.12
CA GLU A 65 -0.70 -10.29 1.30
C GLU A 65 -0.27 -8.87 1.67
N LEU A 66 0.09 -8.03 0.70
CA LEU A 66 0.39 -6.62 0.94
C LEU A 66 -0.87 -5.79 1.25
N PHE A 67 -2.05 -6.27 0.85
CA PHE A 67 -3.28 -5.50 0.88
C PHE A 67 -4.15 -5.82 2.10
N ALA A 68 -4.89 -4.80 2.55
CA ALA A 68 -6.02 -4.97 3.43
C ALA A 68 -7.14 -5.75 2.71
N PRO A 69 -7.98 -6.50 3.45
CA PRO A 69 -9.12 -7.21 2.87
C PRO A 69 -10.00 -6.29 2.03
N ASP A 70 -10.59 -6.86 0.98
CA ASP A 70 -11.54 -6.19 0.06
C ASP A 70 -11.00 -5.01 -0.74
N SER A 71 -9.70 -4.70 -0.67
CA SER A 71 -9.07 -3.62 -1.44
C SER A 71 -9.26 -3.77 -2.95
N GLU A 72 -9.37 -2.63 -3.63
CA GLU A 72 -9.59 -2.56 -5.08
C GLU A 72 -8.49 -1.81 -5.83
N MET A 73 -8.31 -2.18 -7.09
CA MET A 73 -7.36 -1.62 -8.04
C MET A 73 -8.10 -0.90 -9.16
N GLY A 74 -7.91 0.41 -9.24
CA GLY A 74 -8.38 1.24 -10.34
C GLY A 74 -7.51 1.08 -11.58
N VAL A 75 -8.16 0.86 -12.72
CA VAL A 75 -7.56 0.85 -14.04
C VAL A 75 -8.31 1.81 -14.97
N SER A 76 -7.57 2.38 -15.90
CA SER A 76 -8.03 3.32 -16.91
C SER A 76 -7.20 3.13 -18.17
N SER A 77 -7.59 3.78 -19.25
CA SER A 77 -6.80 3.80 -20.49
C SER A 77 -6.92 5.16 -21.18
N LEU A 78 -6.13 5.38 -22.23
CA LEU A 78 -6.28 6.54 -23.11
C LEU A 78 -7.52 6.47 -24.02
N THR A 79 -8.16 5.31 -24.09
CA THR A 79 -9.28 5.05 -25.00
C THR A 79 -10.65 5.22 -24.35
N THR A 80 -10.72 5.28 -23.01
CA THR A 80 -11.94 5.54 -22.25
C THR A 80 -11.68 6.47 -21.08
N GLU A 81 -12.64 7.34 -20.78
CA GLU A 81 -12.60 8.20 -19.59
C GLU A 81 -13.04 7.47 -18.30
N GLU A 82 -13.60 6.25 -18.44
CA GLU A 82 -14.09 5.47 -17.30
C GLU A 82 -12.95 4.78 -16.54
N ILE A 83 -12.96 4.93 -15.22
CA ILE A 83 -12.10 4.17 -14.31
C ILE A 83 -12.88 2.95 -13.83
N THR A 84 -12.37 1.76 -14.13
CA THR A 84 -12.93 0.50 -13.61
C THR A 84 -12.15 0.03 -12.40
N TYR A 85 -12.86 -0.46 -11.38
CA TYR A 85 -12.27 -1.02 -10.17
C TYR A 85 -12.43 -2.53 -10.15
N TYR A 86 -11.33 -3.22 -9.86
CA TYR A 86 -11.30 -4.67 -9.69
C TYR A 86 -10.80 -5.02 -8.30
N LYS A 87 -11.27 -6.12 -7.72
CA LYS A 87 -10.62 -6.67 -6.53
C LYS A 87 -9.16 -6.97 -6.87
N VAL A 88 -8.25 -6.75 -5.91
CA VAL A 88 -6.80 -6.93 -6.11
C VAL A 88 -6.46 -8.27 -6.78
N GLN A 89 -7.07 -9.37 -6.32
CA GLN A 89 -6.85 -10.69 -6.90
C GLN A 89 -7.32 -10.79 -8.35
N GLU A 90 -8.49 -10.22 -8.66
CA GLU A 90 -9.02 -10.18 -10.03
C GLU A 90 -8.11 -9.34 -10.93
N TYR A 91 -7.64 -8.18 -10.46
CA TYR A 91 -6.70 -7.34 -11.19
C TYR A 91 -5.44 -8.12 -11.60
N PHE A 92 -4.82 -8.88 -10.68
CA PHE A 92 -3.64 -9.67 -10.99
C PHE A 92 -3.93 -10.79 -12.01
N GLN A 93 -5.08 -11.45 -11.92
CA GLN A 93 -5.50 -12.45 -12.91
C GLN A 93 -5.69 -11.84 -14.30
N ARG A 94 -6.30 -10.66 -14.37
CA ARG A 94 -6.48 -9.92 -15.63
C ARG A 94 -5.14 -9.50 -16.23
N LEU A 95 -4.18 -9.13 -15.38
CA LEU A 95 -2.84 -8.76 -15.82
C LEU A 95 -2.12 -9.92 -16.51
N MET A 96 -2.19 -11.13 -15.95
CA MET A 96 -1.68 -12.35 -16.59
C MET A 96 -2.39 -12.62 -17.93
N ALA A 97 -3.70 -12.38 -18.00
CA ALA A 97 -4.55 -12.66 -19.16
C ALA A 97 -4.54 -11.59 -20.26
N LEU A 98 -3.76 -10.50 -20.11
CA LEU A 98 -3.69 -9.44 -21.13
C LEU A 98 -3.25 -10.00 -22.49
N ASN A 99 -3.93 -9.56 -23.55
CA ASN A 99 -3.68 -9.96 -24.94
C ASN A 99 -2.54 -9.17 -25.59
N TYR A 100 -1.36 -9.24 -24.98
CA TYR A 100 -0.11 -8.70 -25.50
C TYR A 100 0.97 -9.77 -25.39
N ASP A 101 1.89 -9.79 -26.36
CA ASP A 101 3.04 -10.70 -26.35
C ASP A 101 4.14 -10.22 -25.39
N LYS A 102 4.24 -8.90 -25.19
CA LYS A 102 5.12 -8.30 -24.18
C LYS A 102 4.37 -7.22 -23.42
N VAL A 103 4.55 -7.24 -22.10
CA VAL A 103 4.02 -6.24 -21.18
C VAL A 103 5.16 -5.76 -20.30
N LYS A 104 5.33 -4.44 -20.22
CA LYS A 104 6.26 -3.79 -19.29
C LYS A 104 5.48 -2.83 -18.40
N ILE A 105 5.68 -2.96 -17.09
CA ILE A 105 5.03 -2.11 -16.09
C ILE A 105 6.11 -1.59 -15.16
N ASP A 106 6.29 -0.27 -15.17
CA ASP A 106 7.27 0.42 -14.33
C ASP A 106 6.52 1.37 -13.39
N TRP A 107 6.87 1.33 -12.10
CA TRP A 107 6.40 2.34 -11.14
C TRP A 107 7.57 3.24 -10.79
N TYR A 108 7.35 4.54 -10.84
CA TYR A 108 8.35 5.56 -10.60
C TYR A 108 7.75 6.76 -9.88
N ASP A 109 8.61 7.67 -9.44
CA ASP A 109 8.21 8.88 -8.73
C ASP A 109 7.26 8.59 -7.55
N ILE A 110 7.62 7.56 -6.77
CA ILE A 110 6.93 7.21 -5.52
C ILE A 110 7.20 8.33 -4.53
N HIS A 111 6.27 9.27 -4.46
CA HIS A 111 6.40 10.48 -3.67
C HIS A 111 5.20 10.60 -2.77
N TYR A 112 5.46 11.13 -1.56
CA TYR A 112 4.45 11.62 -0.63
C TYR A 112 3.65 10.52 0.05
N ILE A 113 3.87 10.34 1.37
CA ILE A 113 2.85 9.80 2.27
C ILE A 113 2.16 11.02 2.87
N SER A 114 0.86 11.19 2.66
CA SER A 114 0.09 12.20 3.38
C SER A 114 0.27 12.01 4.89
N ASP A 115 0.08 13.06 5.69
CA ASP A 115 0.11 12.88 7.14
C ASP A 115 -0.85 11.76 7.58
N LEU A 116 -0.33 10.86 8.43
CA LEU A 116 -1.08 9.73 8.95
C LEU A 116 -2.17 10.22 9.91
N GLU A 117 -3.43 10.03 9.54
CA GLU A 117 -4.57 10.45 10.34
C GLU A 117 -5.18 9.27 11.11
N LYS A 118 -5.32 9.44 12.43
CA LYS A 118 -5.94 8.42 13.29
C LYS A 118 -7.45 8.41 13.06
N GLN A 119 -7.97 7.26 12.66
CA GLN A 119 -9.38 6.99 12.45
C GLN A 119 -10.09 6.57 13.75
N PRO A 120 -11.44 6.62 13.81
CA PRO A 120 -12.20 6.23 15.00
C PRO A 120 -11.98 4.78 15.46
N ASP A 121 -11.59 3.89 14.54
CA ASP A 121 -11.26 2.49 14.82
C ASP A 121 -9.84 2.31 15.39
N GLY A 122 -9.06 3.39 15.52
CA GLY A 122 -7.71 3.41 16.06
C GLY A 122 -6.61 3.14 15.02
N LYS A 123 -6.95 2.87 13.76
CA LYS A 123 -5.98 2.75 12.67
C LYS A 123 -5.51 4.13 12.24
N TYR A 124 -4.29 4.23 11.72
CA TYR A 124 -3.85 5.43 11.02
C TYR A 124 -3.97 5.21 9.52
N VAL A 125 -4.41 6.24 8.81
CA VAL A 125 -4.61 6.20 7.35
C VAL A 125 -3.78 7.29 6.71
N GLY A 126 -3.09 6.95 5.62
CA GLY A 126 -2.41 7.90 4.75
C GLY A 126 -2.57 7.51 3.28
N VAL A 127 -1.96 8.30 2.40
CA VAL A 127 -2.00 8.07 0.95
C VAL A 127 -0.60 8.20 0.36
N VAL A 128 -0.21 7.23 -0.47
CA VAL A 128 1.00 7.28 -1.31
C VAL A 128 0.65 7.56 -2.75
N THR A 129 1.29 8.55 -3.37
CA THR A 129 1.16 8.79 -4.81
C THR A 129 2.30 8.13 -5.59
N VAL A 130 1.96 7.48 -6.70
CA VAL A 130 2.92 6.83 -7.61
C VAL A 130 2.52 7.05 -9.06
N TYR A 131 3.51 7.07 -9.95
CA TYR A 131 3.29 7.03 -11.39
C TYR A 131 3.57 5.62 -11.91
N GLN A 132 2.63 5.08 -12.67
CA GLN A 132 2.78 3.79 -13.35
C GLN A 132 2.85 4.04 -14.85
N ARG A 133 3.88 3.53 -15.51
CA ARG A 133 3.96 3.45 -16.96
C ARG A 133 3.66 2.02 -17.40
N PHE A 134 2.68 1.88 -18.29
CA PHE A 134 2.33 0.62 -18.93
C PHE A 134 2.77 0.66 -20.39
N GLU A 135 3.39 -0.42 -20.87
CA GLU A 135 3.69 -0.63 -22.28
C GLU A 135 3.29 -2.05 -22.67
N GLY A 136 2.45 -2.19 -23.68
CA GLY A 136 2.04 -3.47 -24.24
C GLY A 136 2.34 -3.51 -25.73
N THR A 137 2.97 -4.58 -26.19
CA THR A 137 3.24 -4.80 -27.62
C THR A 137 2.84 -6.21 -28.04
N SER A 138 2.22 -6.33 -29.21
CA SER A 138 1.89 -7.62 -29.83
C SER A 138 2.64 -7.82 -31.15
N GLU A 139 2.87 -9.07 -31.53
CA GLU A 139 3.55 -9.47 -32.78
C GLU A 139 2.81 -8.95 -34.03
N ASP A 140 1.48 -8.83 -33.95
CA ASP A 140 0.62 -8.27 -34.99
C ASP A 140 0.75 -6.74 -35.17
N GLY A 141 1.70 -6.11 -34.46
CA GLY A 141 2.03 -4.69 -34.59
C GLY A 141 1.20 -3.75 -33.71
N LEU A 142 0.33 -4.28 -32.85
CA LEU A 142 -0.39 -3.49 -31.87
C LEU A 142 0.58 -3.04 -30.77
N SER A 143 0.66 -1.72 -30.54
CA SER A 143 1.47 -1.13 -29.49
C SER A 143 0.62 -0.13 -28.72
N TYR A 144 0.60 -0.27 -27.40
CA TYR A 144 -0.11 0.62 -26.50
C TYR A 144 0.82 1.06 -25.37
N LYS A 145 0.70 2.33 -24.98
CA LYS A 145 1.42 2.89 -23.84
C LYS A 145 0.55 3.92 -23.14
N ASP A 146 0.65 3.97 -21.83
CA ASP A 146 0.12 5.08 -21.04
C ASP A 146 0.96 5.29 -19.77
N THR A 147 0.70 6.42 -19.13
CA THR A 147 1.13 6.71 -17.77
C THR A 147 -0.11 7.01 -16.94
N THR A 148 -0.26 6.33 -15.81
CA THR A 148 -1.31 6.61 -14.84
C THR A 148 -0.73 7.12 -13.54
N LYS A 149 -1.31 8.19 -13.01
CA LYS A 149 -1.05 8.65 -11.64
C LYS A 149 -2.00 7.91 -10.72
N LYS A 150 -1.46 7.28 -9.67
CA LYS A 150 -2.22 6.47 -8.74
C LYS A 150 -2.01 6.91 -7.30
N ASP A 151 -3.08 6.93 -6.53
CA ASP A 151 -3.08 7.17 -5.10
C ASP A 151 -3.43 5.87 -4.37
N ILE A 152 -2.52 5.44 -3.50
CA ILE A 152 -2.58 4.19 -2.74
C ILE A 152 -2.93 4.52 -1.31
N THR A 153 -4.05 4.00 -0.82
CA THR A 153 -4.39 4.12 0.60
C THR A 153 -3.41 3.29 1.43
N ILE A 154 -2.93 3.81 2.55
CA ILE A 154 -2.03 3.11 3.48
C ILE A 154 -2.73 2.99 4.82
N TYR A 155 -2.91 1.76 5.30
CA TYR A 155 -3.41 1.47 6.64
C TYR A 155 -2.23 1.12 7.54
N VAL A 156 -2.19 1.75 8.71
CA VAL A 156 -1.19 1.47 9.73
C VAL A 156 -1.91 1.08 11.02
N GLU A 157 -1.62 -0.11 11.51
CA GLU A 157 -2.25 -0.67 12.71
C GLU A 157 -1.23 -1.24 13.68
N LYS A 158 -1.55 -1.17 14.97
CA LYS A 158 -0.68 -1.69 16.02
C LYS A 158 -1.01 -3.16 16.27
N LYS A 159 -0.11 -4.06 15.93
CA LYS A 159 -0.23 -5.50 16.19
C LYS A 159 0.56 -5.92 17.41
N LYS A 160 0.13 -7.05 17.99
CA LYS A 160 0.80 -7.73 19.10
C LYS A 160 1.20 -9.11 18.64
N THR A 161 2.43 -9.50 18.91
CA THR A 161 2.90 -10.89 18.72
C THR A 161 3.55 -11.38 20.01
N GLN A 162 3.62 -12.70 20.18
CA GLN A 162 4.35 -13.32 21.29
C GLN A 162 5.65 -13.92 20.76
N ILE A 163 6.79 -13.43 21.27
CA ILE A 163 8.11 -13.97 20.96
C ILE A 163 8.76 -14.37 22.28
N ALA A 164 9.11 -15.66 22.42
CA ALA A 164 9.72 -16.23 23.62
C ALA A 164 8.95 -15.89 24.93
N GLY A 165 7.61 -15.97 24.89
CA GLY A 165 6.75 -15.67 26.05
C GLY A 165 6.60 -14.19 26.39
N ARG A 166 7.16 -13.28 25.58
CA ARG A 166 7.01 -11.83 25.74
C ARG A 166 6.09 -11.28 24.65
N THR A 167 5.11 -10.45 25.05
CA THR A 167 4.28 -9.70 24.11
C THR A 167 5.08 -8.54 23.54
N ILE A 168 5.26 -8.52 22.22
CA ILE A 168 5.91 -7.45 21.47
C ILE A 168 4.85 -6.73 20.64
N GLU A 169 4.79 -5.42 20.79
CA GLU A 169 3.97 -4.54 19.97
C GLU A 169 4.77 -4.03 18.77
N PHE A 170 4.21 -4.11 17.58
CA PHE A 170 4.79 -3.56 16.36
C PHE A 170 3.73 -2.87 15.51
N TRP A 171 4.17 -1.99 14.62
CA TRP A 171 3.30 -1.36 13.64
C TRP A 171 3.31 -2.20 12.37
N ASP A 172 2.14 -2.61 11.94
CA ASP A 172 1.94 -3.24 10.65
C ASP A 172 1.39 -2.22 9.65
N VAL A 173 1.75 -2.41 8.39
CA VAL A 173 1.36 -1.52 7.29
C VAL A 173 0.71 -2.38 6.21
N MET A 174 -0.46 -1.99 5.76
CA MET A 174 -1.18 -2.63 4.65
C MET A 174 -1.51 -1.60 3.58
N LEU A 175 -1.45 -2.03 2.33
CA LEU A 175 -1.95 -1.25 1.20
C LEU A 175 -3.48 -1.38 1.15
N GLY A 176 -4.18 -0.31 0.81
CA GLY A 176 -5.62 -0.30 0.59
C GLY A 176 -5.95 -0.15 -0.89
N ASP A 177 -7.07 0.50 -1.15
CA ASP A 177 -7.48 0.84 -2.51
C ASP A 177 -6.40 1.65 -3.25
N ILE A 178 -6.24 1.33 -4.53
CA ILE A 178 -5.40 2.09 -5.46
C ILE A 178 -6.32 2.79 -6.46
N ARG A 179 -6.38 4.12 -6.39
CA ARG A 179 -7.23 4.95 -7.24
C ARG A 179 -6.42 5.57 -8.35
N VAL A 180 -6.99 5.64 -9.55
CA VAL A 180 -6.42 6.43 -10.65
C VAL A 180 -6.87 7.87 -10.49
N THR A 181 -5.90 8.80 -10.52
CA THR A 181 -6.18 10.24 -10.49
C THR A 181 -5.94 10.92 -11.84
N GLU A 182 -5.08 10.35 -12.68
CA GLU A 182 -4.77 10.87 -14.02
C GLU A 182 -4.35 9.75 -14.95
N THR A 183 -4.65 9.87 -16.25
CA THR A 183 -4.16 9.00 -17.33
C THR A 183 -3.65 9.86 -18.48
N SER A 184 -2.43 9.62 -18.93
CA SER A 184 -1.73 10.41 -19.95
C SER A 184 -0.85 9.52 -20.84
N ALA A 185 -0.41 10.06 -21.99
CA ALA A 185 0.27 9.32 -23.06
C ALA A 185 1.80 9.31 -22.96
#